data_AF-A0A6L8NH19-F1
#
_entry.id   AF-A0A6L8NH19-F1
#
_cell.length_a   1.000
_cell.length_b   1.000
_cell.length_c   1.000
_cell.angle_alpha   90.00
_cell.angle_beta   90.00
_cell.angle_gamma   90.00
#
_symmetry.space_group_name_H-M   'P 1'
#
loop_
_entity.id
_entity.type
_entity.pdbx_description
1 polymer ?
#
loop_
_entity_poly.entity_id
_entity_poly.type
_entity_poly.pdbx_seq_one_letter_code
_entity_poly.pdbx_strand_id
1 'polypeptide(L)'
;MSGGAGPAAEVDAIGGFFALRTGTQHTVPADGPAATLAAVYAGDDGPLDRRIDRVAARLGIEERRVAASIAHLGLAARLWSVALGHAALHGTLPALHPADLRWSPDHSSPDDLLLTDPHSLPASVETIRRTVQDGHLVPLAAALRRSTRISPGLLRGNAGSALAGAS
;
A
#
# COMPACT_ATOMS: atom_id res chain seq x y z
N MET A 1 4.55 -26.99 -25.36
CA MET A 1 4.24 -25.54 -25.36
C MET A 1 4.28 -25.08 -23.91
N SER A 2 5.43 -24.58 -23.46
CA SER A 2 5.58 -24.06 -22.10
C SER A 2 4.91 -22.70 -22.03
N GLY A 3 3.82 -22.61 -21.26
CA GLY A 3 3.25 -21.33 -20.85
C GLY A 3 4.17 -20.72 -19.81
N GLY A 4 4.95 -19.71 -20.22
CA GLY A 4 5.70 -18.88 -19.27
C GLY A 4 4.72 -18.23 -18.32
N ALA A 5 4.90 -18.46 -17.02
CA ALA A 5 4.15 -17.75 -15.99
C ALA A 5 4.45 -16.25 -16.15
N GLY A 6 3.40 -15.43 -16.21
CA GLY A 6 3.57 -13.98 -16.34
C GLY A 6 4.32 -13.40 -15.13
N PRO A 7 4.92 -12.20 -15.23
CA PRO A 7 5.71 -11.60 -14.17
C PRO A 7 5.00 -11.58 -12.80
N ALA A 8 3.67 -11.47 -12.77
CA ALA A 8 2.87 -11.53 -11.55
C ALA A 8 3.00 -12.87 -10.76
N ALA A 9 3.21 -13.99 -11.44
CA ALA A 9 3.28 -15.31 -10.80
C ALA A 9 4.65 -15.62 -10.15
N GLU A 10 5.73 -14.94 -10.57
CA GLU A 10 7.04 -15.02 -9.90
C GLU A 10 7.07 -14.20 -8.61
N VAL A 11 6.34 -13.07 -8.57
CA VAL A 11 6.22 -12.25 -7.36
C VAL A 11 5.45 -12.96 -6.24
N ASP A 12 4.44 -13.77 -6.60
CA ASP A 12 3.69 -14.60 -5.64
C ASP A 12 4.60 -15.63 -4.93
N ALA A 13 5.67 -16.09 -5.57
CA ALA A 13 6.60 -17.08 -5.03
C ALA A 13 7.50 -16.55 -3.90
N ILE A 14 7.65 -15.22 -3.78
CA ILE A 14 8.44 -14.54 -2.73
C ILE A 14 7.59 -14.30 -1.47
N GLY A 15 6.29 -14.59 -1.55
CA GLY A 15 5.32 -14.43 -0.49
C GLY A 15 4.31 -13.35 -0.82
N GLY A 16 3.07 -13.53 -0.35
CA GLY A 16 1.93 -12.68 -0.70
C GLY A 16 2.09 -11.20 -0.37
N PHE A 17 3.15 -10.78 0.34
CA PHE A 17 3.47 -9.38 0.67
C PHE A 17 4.12 -8.57 -0.48
N PHE A 18 4.64 -9.24 -1.51
CA PHE A 18 5.15 -8.59 -2.73
C PHE A 18 4.12 -8.58 -3.87
N ALA A 19 3.22 -9.56 -3.85
CA ALA A 19 2.16 -9.76 -4.83
C ALA A 19 1.27 -8.52 -4.98
N LEU A 20 0.89 -8.17 -6.22
CA LEU A 20 -0.05 -7.08 -6.50
C LEU A 20 -1.13 -7.60 -7.44
N ARG A 21 -2.39 -7.54 -6.99
CA ARG A 21 -3.51 -7.92 -7.85
C ARG A 21 -3.72 -6.86 -8.93
N THR A 22 -4.01 -7.30 -10.15
CA THR A 22 -4.41 -6.43 -11.27
C THR A 22 -5.76 -6.89 -11.82
N GLY A 23 -6.56 -5.96 -12.33
CA GLY A 23 -7.82 -6.32 -13.00
C GLY A 23 -8.87 -5.23 -13.02
N THR A 24 -9.87 -5.42 -13.88
CA THR A 24 -11.09 -4.62 -13.89
C THR A 24 -11.95 -5.04 -12.69
N GLN A 25 -12.71 -4.11 -12.09
CA GLN A 25 -13.48 -4.25 -10.84
C GLN A 25 -14.48 -5.44 -10.74
N HIS A 26 -14.47 -6.43 -11.62
CA HIS A 26 -15.47 -7.50 -11.67
C HIS A 26 -15.36 -8.56 -10.55
N THR A 27 -14.39 -8.43 -9.64
CA THR A 27 -14.28 -9.30 -8.46
C THR A 27 -14.10 -8.47 -7.20
N VAL A 28 -15.11 -7.67 -6.85
CA VAL A 28 -15.20 -7.09 -5.49
C VAL A 28 -15.78 -8.19 -4.59
N PRO A 29 -15.08 -8.65 -3.54
CA PRO A 29 -15.67 -9.50 -2.52
C PRO A 29 -16.86 -8.77 -1.85
N ALA A 30 -17.76 -9.52 -1.21
CA ALA A 30 -19.02 -9.01 -0.65
C ALA A 30 -18.88 -7.94 0.48
N ASP A 31 -17.66 -7.54 0.85
CA ASP A 31 -17.34 -6.77 2.07
C ASP A 31 -17.07 -5.26 1.83
N GLY A 32 -17.81 -4.67 0.87
CA GLY A 32 -17.84 -3.21 0.63
C GLY A 32 -16.83 -2.70 -0.41
N PRO A 33 -17.06 -1.51 -1.00
CA PRO A 33 -16.25 -1.04 -2.12
C PRO A 33 -14.86 -0.57 -1.65
N ALA A 34 -13.80 -1.19 -2.18
CA ALA A 34 -12.44 -0.71 -2.04
C ALA A 34 -12.32 0.74 -2.57
N ALA A 35 -11.83 1.65 -1.72
CA ALA A 35 -11.62 3.05 -2.07
C ALA A 35 -10.31 3.22 -2.85
N THR A 36 -10.24 4.18 -3.77
CA THR A 36 -8.96 4.55 -4.37
C THR A 36 -8.11 5.29 -3.34
N LEU A 37 -6.80 5.10 -3.36
CA LEU A 37 -5.91 5.85 -2.47
C LEU A 37 -6.00 7.36 -2.72
N ALA A 38 -6.30 7.79 -3.94
CA ALA A 38 -6.60 9.19 -4.26
C ALA A 38 -7.79 9.74 -3.43
N ALA A 39 -8.89 8.99 -3.32
CA ALA A 39 -10.05 9.41 -2.51
C ALA A 39 -9.70 9.51 -1.01
N VAL A 40 -8.94 8.53 -0.51
CA VAL A 40 -8.43 8.53 0.87
C VAL A 40 -7.56 9.77 1.13
N TYR A 41 -6.65 10.09 0.21
CA TYR A 41 -5.79 11.26 0.32
C TYR A 41 -6.59 12.57 0.27
N ALA A 42 -7.66 12.61 -0.50
CA ALA A 42 -8.53 13.78 -0.67
C ALA A 42 -9.45 14.07 0.54
N GLY A 43 -9.61 13.15 1.49
CA GLY A 43 -10.45 13.38 2.68
C GLY A 43 -11.51 12.32 2.96
N ASP A 44 -11.58 11.26 2.16
CA ASP A 44 -12.38 10.09 2.55
C ASP A 44 -11.63 9.33 3.66
N ASP A 45 -11.83 9.78 4.90
CA ASP A 45 -11.11 9.26 6.07
C ASP A 45 -11.71 7.89 6.53
N GLY A 46 -12.90 7.49 6.05
CA GLY A 46 -13.58 6.26 6.45
C GLY A 46 -12.76 4.98 6.29
N PRO A 47 -12.08 4.75 5.14
CA PRO A 47 -11.15 3.64 4.99
C PRO A 47 -9.96 3.66 5.97
N LEU A 48 -9.39 4.84 6.26
CA LEU A 48 -8.30 4.96 7.24
C LEU A 48 -8.79 4.66 8.65
N ASP A 49 -9.95 5.20 9.04
CA ASP A 49 -10.53 4.96 10.35
C ASP A 49 -10.82 3.46 10.57
N ARG A 50 -11.42 2.78 9.58
CA ARG A 50 -11.60 1.32 9.63
C ARG A 50 -10.29 0.57 9.82
N ARG A 51 -9.24 0.96 9.09
CA ARG A 51 -7.91 0.33 9.23
C ARG A 51 -7.33 0.56 10.63
N ILE A 52 -7.45 1.78 11.16
CA ILE A 52 -6.99 2.14 12.50
C ILE A 52 -7.72 1.31 13.56
N ASP A 53 -9.04 1.24 13.47
CA ASP A 53 -9.90 0.49 14.40
C ASP A 53 -9.56 -1.00 14.38
N ARG A 54 -9.35 -1.56 13.19
CA ARG A 54 -8.94 -2.96 13.03
C ARG A 54 -7.57 -3.25 13.65
N VAL A 55 -6.60 -2.35 13.47
CA VAL A 55 -5.27 -2.46 14.09
C VAL A 55 -5.38 -2.35 15.61
N ALA A 56 -6.17 -1.38 16.10
CA ALA A 56 -6.41 -1.18 17.53
C ALA A 56 -7.01 -2.43 18.18
N ALA A 57 -8.09 -2.96 17.60
CA ALA A 57 -8.77 -4.15 18.09
C ALA A 57 -7.87 -5.39 18.06
N ARG A 58 -7.11 -5.61 16.97
CA ARG A 58 -6.23 -6.77 16.83
C ARG A 58 -5.09 -6.78 17.84
N LEU A 59 -4.55 -5.61 18.18
CA LEU A 59 -3.36 -5.47 19.03
C LEU A 59 -3.69 -5.07 20.47
N GLY A 60 -4.97 -4.87 20.81
CA GLY A 60 -5.39 -4.39 22.13
C GLY A 60 -4.89 -2.97 22.44
N ILE A 61 -4.79 -2.11 21.42
CA ILE A 61 -4.29 -0.74 21.58
C ILE A 61 -5.46 0.20 21.86
N GLU A 62 -5.48 0.79 23.04
CA GLU A 62 -6.48 1.80 23.41
C GLU A 62 -6.15 3.18 22.81
N GLU A 63 -4.86 3.45 22.59
CA GLU A 63 -4.40 4.75 22.11
C GLU A 63 -4.46 4.85 20.57
N ARG A 64 -5.49 5.54 20.04
CA ARG A 64 -5.74 5.67 18.59
C ARG A 64 -4.52 6.13 17.79
N ARG A 65 -3.69 7.06 18.30
CA ARG A 65 -2.50 7.54 17.58
C ARG A 65 -1.43 6.46 17.41
N VAL A 66 -1.34 5.51 18.34
CA VAL A 66 -0.42 4.36 18.24
C VAL A 66 -0.94 3.39 17.19
N ALA A 67 -2.24 3.07 17.22
CA ALA A 67 -2.86 2.23 16.19
C ALA A 67 -2.72 2.84 14.79
N ALA A 68 -2.89 4.15 14.66
CA ALA A 68 -2.70 4.87 13.39
C ALA A 68 -1.24 4.92 12.93
N SER A 69 -0.27 5.04 13.84
CA SER A 69 1.15 4.89 13.51
C SER A 69 1.46 3.50 12.93
N ILE A 70 0.91 2.44 13.54
CA ILE A 70 1.10 1.05 13.08
C ILE A 70 0.37 0.80 11.77
N ALA A 71 -0.84 1.33 11.60
CA ALA A 71 -1.58 1.27 10.34
C ALA A 71 -0.77 1.91 9.19
N HIS A 72 -0.20 3.10 9.43
CA HIS A 72 0.70 3.76 8.47
C HIS A 72 1.92 2.92 8.15
N LEU A 73 2.61 2.39 9.18
CA LEU A 73 3.79 1.55 9.02
C LEU A 73 3.49 0.33 8.13
N GLY A 74 2.37 -0.35 8.37
CA GLY A 74 1.96 -1.51 7.60
C GLY A 74 1.68 -1.19 6.13
N LEU A 75 0.96 -0.10 5.84
CA LEU A 75 0.68 0.31 4.46
C LEU A 75 1.95 0.83 3.76
N ALA A 76 2.83 1.52 4.48
CA ALA A 76 4.12 1.95 3.95
C ALA A 76 5.01 0.76 3.58
N ALA A 77 5.10 -0.25 4.46
CA ALA A 77 5.84 -1.48 4.18
C ALA A 77 5.29 -2.19 2.94
N ARG A 78 3.95 -2.26 2.84
CA ARG A 78 3.29 -2.88 1.69
C ARG A 78 3.65 -2.21 0.36
N LEU A 79 3.58 -0.88 0.31
CA LEU A 79 3.91 -0.11 -0.89
C LEU A 79 5.39 -0.22 -1.27
N TRP A 80 6.29 -0.19 -0.27
CA TRP A 80 7.72 -0.41 -0.50
C TRP A 80 8.00 -1.80 -1.06
N SER A 81 7.44 -2.86 -0.45
CA SER A 81 7.64 -4.23 -0.91
C SER A 81 7.13 -4.44 -2.33
N VAL A 82 5.95 -3.94 -2.69
CA VAL A 82 5.45 -4.05 -4.08
C VAL A 82 6.41 -3.42 -5.07
N ALA A 83 6.84 -2.17 -4.82
CA ALA A 83 7.71 -1.44 -5.75
C ALA A 83 9.12 -2.06 -5.84
N LEU A 84 9.73 -2.37 -4.69
CA LEU A 84 11.09 -2.90 -4.62
C LEU A 84 11.17 -4.34 -5.11
N GLY A 85 10.17 -5.18 -4.80
CA GLY A 85 10.11 -6.56 -5.29
C GLY A 85 10.08 -6.61 -6.81
N HIS A 86 9.19 -5.84 -7.45
CA HIS A 86 9.14 -5.77 -8.90
C HIS A 86 10.43 -5.19 -9.49
N ALA A 87 10.96 -4.11 -8.89
CA ALA A 87 12.20 -3.50 -9.36
C ALA A 87 13.38 -4.49 -9.33
N ALA A 88 13.50 -5.27 -8.26
CA ALA A 88 14.56 -6.26 -8.08
C ALA A 88 14.43 -7.44 -9.05
N LEU A 89 13.22 -7.93 -9.31
CA LEU A 89 12.98 -9.11 -10.14
C LEU A 89 12.93 -8.80 -11.64
N HIS A 90 12.42 -7.62 -12.00
CA HIS A 90 12.03 -7.33 -13.39
C HIS A 90 12.68 -6.06 -13.94
N GLY A 91 13.49 -5.33 -13.15
CA GLY A 91 14.07 -4.05 -13.56
C GLY A 91 13.02 -2.96 -13.84
N THR A 92 11.77 -3.19 -13.44
CA THR A 92 10.62 -2.31 -13.63
C THR A 92 9.73 -2.36 -12.39
N LEU A 93 8.89 -1.36 -12.17
CA LEU A 93 7.90 -1.36 -11.10
C LEU A 93 6.51 -1.02 -11.66
N PRO A 94 5.42 -1.49 -11.03
CA PRO A 94 4.08 -1.04 -11.38
C PRO A 94 3.96 0.47 -11.18
N ALA A 95 3.27 1.13 -12.10
CA ALA A 95 2.86 2.51 -11.91
C ALA A 95 1.72 2.57 -10.88
N LEU A 96 2.08 2.79 -9.63
CA LEU A 96 1.13 2.87 -8.51
C LEU A 96 0.47 4.26 -8.47
N HIS A 97 -0.26 4.65 -9.52
CA HIS A 97 -0.95 5.93 -9.48
C HIS A 97 -2.12 5.88 -8.47
N PRO A 98 -2.27 6.85 -7.54
CA PRO A 98 -3.27 6.75 -6.47
C PRO A 98 -4.72 6.64 -6.93
N ALA A 99 -5.05 7.13 -8.13
CA ALA A 99 -6.39 7.02 -8.69
C ALA A 99 -6.73 5.60 -9.16
N ASP A 100 -5.71 4.81 -9.49
CA ASP A 100 -5.83 3.47 -10.07
C ASP A 100 -5.53 2.36 -9.04
N LEU A 101 -5.01 2.74 -7.88
CA LEU A 101 -4.71 1.84 -6.78
C LEU A 101 -5.85 1.83 -5.77
N ARG A 102 -6.66 0.78 -5.80
CA ARG A 102 -7.73 0.51 -4.84
C ARG A 102 -7.18 -0.19 -3.61
N TRP A 103 -7.67 0.23 -2.44
CA TRP A 103 -7.28 -0.29 -1.16
C TRP A 103 -8.49 -0.79 -0.36
N SER A 104 -8.35 -2.01 0.14
CA SER A 104 -9.32 -2.70 0.98
C SER A 104 -8.80 -2.74 2.43
N PRO A 105 -9.21 -1.79 3.31
CA PRO A 105 -8.64 -1.64 4.66
C PRO A 105 -8.87 -2.87 5.58
N ASP A 106 -9.91 -3.64 5.25
CA ASP A 106 -10.37 -4.82 5.99
C ASP A 106 -9.71 -6.13 5.51
N HIS A 107 -8.87 -6.06 4.48
CA HIS A 107 -8.11 -7.21 3.98
C HIS A 107 -6.63 -7.11 4.37
N SER A 108 -5.91 -8.21 4.18
CA SER A 108 -4.45 -8.27 4.27
C SER A 108 -3.89 -8.64 2.91
N SER A 109 -2.60 -8.42 2.72
CA SER A 109 -1.88 -8.90 1.56
C SER A 109 -2.18 -10.38 1.24
N PRO A 110 -2.40 -10.75 -0.04
CA PRO A 110 -2.36 -9.91 -1.25
C PRO A 110 -3.70 -9.23 -1.62
N ASP A 111 -4.78 -9.45 -0.85
CA ASP A 111 -6.13 -8.97 -1.18
C ASP A 111 -6.41 -7.53 -0.75
N ASP A 112 -5.43 -6.87 -0.15
CA ASP A 112 -5.50 -5.50 0.32
C ASP A 112 -5.39 -4.45 -0.79
N LEU A 113 -4.70 -4.76 -1.89
CA LEU A 113 -4.44 -3.84 -3.00
C LEU A 113 -4.86 -4.42 -4.35
N LEU A 114 -5.50 -3.58 -5.18
CA LEU A 114 -5.85 -3.88 -6.56
C LEU A 114 -5.47 -2.70 -7.47
N LEU A 115 -4.64 -2.94 -8.48
CA LEU A 115 -4.30 -1.96 -9.50
C LEU A 115 -5.21 -2.14 -10.73
N THR A 116 -6.00 -1.12 -11.05
CA THR A 116 -7.01 -1.19 -12.11
C THR A 116 -6.49 -0.83 -13.50
N ASP A 117 -5.40 -0.06 -13.58
CA ASP A 117 -4.73 0.30 -14.83
C ASP A 117 -3.25 -0.12 -14.81
N PRO A 118 -2.96 -1.43 -15.02
CA PRO A 118 -1.62 -1.96 -14.87
C PRO A 118 -0.71 -1.54 -16.03
N HIS A 119 0.29 -0.72 -15.72
CA HIS A 119 1.42 -0.44 -16.59
C HIS A 119 2.71 -0.37 -15.77
N SER A 120 3.85 -0.57 -16.43
CA SER A 120 5.17 -0.64 -15.78
C SER A 120 6.01 0.59 -16.10
N LEU A 121 6.82 1.00 -15.12
CA LEU A 121 7.81 2.06 -15.24
C LEU A 121 9.23 1.44 -15.15
N PRO A 122 10.24 1.99 -15.84
CA PRO A 122 11.63 1.60 -15.62
C PRO A 122 12.05 1.86 -14.17
N ALA A 123 12.69 0.87 -13.55
CA ALA A 123 13.15 1.00 -12.17
C ALA A 123 14.40 1.89 -12.11
N SER A 124 14.31 2.92 -11.27
CA SER A 124 15.44 3.73 -10.83
C SER A 124 15.15 4.23 -9.42
N VAL A 125 16.16 4.66 -8.68
CA VAL A 125 15.98 5.27 -7.35
C VAL A 125 14.98 6.42 -7.41
N GLU A 126 15.06 7.25 -8.46
CA GLU A 126 14.15 8.37 -8.67
C GLU A 126 12.72 7.91 -8.96
N THR A 127 12.55 6.91 -9.84
CA THR A 127 11.21 6.37 -10.15
C THR A 127 10.57 5.77 -8.91
N ILE A 128 11.33 5.02 -8.12
CA ILE A 128 10.87 4.37 -6.88
C ILE A 128 10.47 5.42 -5.84
N ARG A 129 11.33 6.42 -5.61
CA ARG A 129 11.05 7.53 -4.69
C ARG A 129 9.79 8.28 -5.09
N ARG A 130 9.68 8.70 -6.36
CA ARG A 130 8.51 9.43 -6.87
C ARG A 130 7.23 8.60 -6.73
N THR A 131 7.29 7.31 -7.06
CA THR A 131 6.12 6.43 -7.03
C THR A 131 5.65 6.17 -5.60
N VAL A 132 6.55 5.78 -4.70
CA VAL A 132 6.16 5.36 -3.34
C VAL A 132 6.18 6.53 -2.37
N GLN A 133 7.31 7.23 -2.24
CA GLN A 133 7.45 8.28 -1.23
C GLN A 133 6.55 9.48 -1.55
N ASP A 134 6.69 10.06 -2.73
CA ASP A 134 5.96 11.28 -3.10
C ASP A 134 4.52 10.97 -3.50
N GLY A 135 4.29 9.88 -4.24
CA GLY A 135 2.97 9.45 -4.70
C GLY A 135 2.06 8.92 -3.58
N HIS A 136 2.62 8.35 -2.51
CA HIS A 136 1.81 7.71 -1.47
C HIS A 136 2.17 8.10 -0.04
N LEU A 137 3.44 8.01 0.38
CA LEU A 137 3.76 8.15 1.81
C LEU A 137 3.58 9.58 2.31
N VAL A 138 3.92 10.58 1.49
CA VAL A 138 3.65 12.00 1.80
C VAL A 138 2.13 12.28 1.92
N PRO A 139 1.28 11.95 0.93
CA PRO A 139 -0.15 12.22 1.03
C PRO A 139 -0.86 11.34 2.08
N LEU A 140 -0.43 10.10 2.29
CA LEU A 140 -0.95 9.24 3.37
C LEU A 140 -0.65 9.83 4.76
N ALA A 141 0.57 10.33 4.96
CA ALA A 141 0.94 11.00 6.20
C ALA A 141 0.13 12.29 6.42
N ALA A 142 -0.15 13.05 5.36
CA ALA A 142 -1.03 14.21 5.42
C ALA A 142 -2.47 13.81 5.80
N ALA A 143 -2.99 12.73 5.22
CA ALA A 143 -4.33 12.23 5.49
C ALA A 143 -4.53 11.82 6.95
N LEU A 144 -3.64 10.98 7.50
CA LEU A 144 -3.72 10.57 8.90
C LEU A 144 -3.64 11.73 9.90
N ARG A 145 -2.90 12.78 9.56
CA ARG A 145 -2.75 13.95 10.43
C ARG A 145 -4.00 14.84 10.48
N ARG A 146 -4.96 14.67 9.57
CA ARG A 146 -6.25 15.37 9.66
C ARG A 146 -7.11 14.81 10.80
N SER A 147 -7.12 13.49 10.98
CA SER A 147 -7.96 12.81 11.96
C SER A 147 -7.23 12.38 13.24
N THR A 148 -5.89 12.41 13.27
CA THR A 148 -5.09 11.97 14.42
C THR A 148 -3.95 12.93 14.79
N ARG A 149 -3.69 13.08 16.09
CA ARG A 149 -2.55 13.85 16.61
C ARG A 149 -1.25 13.05 16.52
N ILE A 150 -0.76 12.82 15.31
CA ILE A 150 0.53 12.16 15.04
C ILE A 150 1.56 13.17 14.54
N SER A 151 2.80 13.04 15.02
CA SER A 151 3.88 13.92 14.60
C SER A 151 4.36 13.58 13.18
N PRO A 152 4.69 14.60 12.35
CA PRO A 152 5.30 14.36 11.03
C PRO A 152 6.64 13.61 11.11
N GLY A 153 7.37 13.75 12.22
CA GLY A 153 8.63 13.04 12.45
C GLY A 153 8.43 11.53 12.59
N LEU A 154 7.40 11.11 13.34
CA LEU A 154 7.09 9.69 13.52
C LEU A 154 6.68 9.03 12.19
N LEU A 155 5.84 9.67 11.38
CA LEU A 155 5.41 9.12 10.09
C LEU A 155 6.59 8.99 9.10
N ARG A 156 7.52 9.95 9.11
CA ARG A 156 8.78 9.85 8.36
C ARG A 156 9.65 8.69 8.88
N GLY A 157 9.74 8.53 10.19
CA GLY A 157 10.41 7.39 10.84
C GLY A 157 9.82 6.06 10.38
N ASN A 158 8.49 5.92 10.43
CA ASN A 158 7.79 4.73 9.97
C ASN A 158 8.05 4.42 8.50
N ALA A 159 8.03 5.44 7.62
CA ALA A 159 8.35 5.27 6.21
C ALA A 159 9.79 4.74 5.99
N GLY A 160 10.76 5.23 6.78
CA GLY A 160 12.14 4.74 6.75
C GLY A 160 12.30 3.33 7.33
N SER A 161 11.64 3.03 8.45
CA SER A 161 11.64 1.68 9.03
C SER A 161 11.00 0.65 8.11
N ALA A 162 9.89 1.02 7.45
CA ALA A 162 9.24 0.19 6.44
C ALA A 162 10.17 -0.11 5.25
N LEU A 163 10.89 0.91 4.77
CA LEU A 163 11.87 0.74 3.70
C LEU A 163 13.00 -0.21 4.11
N ALA A 164 13.55 -0.03 5.32
CA ALA A 164 14.63 -0.87 5.83
C ALA A 164 14.20 -2.34 6.03
N GLY A 165 12.92 -2.60 6.30
CA GLY A 165 12.35 -3.94 6.46
C GLY A 165 11.79 -4.56 5.18
N ALA A 166 11.85 -3.86 4.03
CA ALA A 166 11.46 -4.39 2.74
C ALA A 166 12.60 -5.23 2.17
N SER A 167 12.71 -6.47 2.66
CA SER A 167 13.75 -7.46 2.29
C SER A 167 13.13 -8.76 1.80
#